data_AF-O93622-F1
#
_entry.id   AF-O93622-F1
#
_cell.length_a   1.000
_cell.length_b   1.000
_cell.length_c   1.000
_cell.angle_alpha   90.00
_cell.angle_beta   90.00
_cell.angle_gamma   90.00
#
_symmetry.space_group_name_H-M   'P 1'
#
loop_
_entity.id
_entity.type
_entity.pdbx_description
1 polymer ?
#
loop_
_entity_poly.entity_id
_entity_poly.type
_entity_poly.pdbx_seq_one_letter_code
_entity_poly.pdbx_strand_id
1 'polypeptide(L)' 'MKDTDSEEEIREAFRVFDKDGNGYISAAELRHVMT' A
#
# COMPACT_ATOMS: atom_id res chain seq x y z
N MET A 1 16.80 -16.94 1.46
CA MET A 1 16.40 -15.74 2.22
C MET A 1 16.23 -14.61 1.22
N LYS A 2 15.07 -14.53 0.56
CA LYS A 2 14.73 -13.44 -0.38
C LYS A 2 13.24 -13.07 -0.37
N ASP A 3 12.46 -13.65 0.54
CA ASP A 3 11.01 -13.46 0.58
C ASP A 3 10.60 -12.28 1.49
N THR A 4 11.44 -11.92 2.46
CA THR A 4 11.18 -10.84 3.42
C THR A 4 11.23 -9.46 2.78
N ASP A 5 12.20 -9.22 1.88
CA ASP A 5 12.34 -7.93 1.18
C ASP A 5 11.09 -7.62 0.34
N SER A 6 10.51 -8.62 -0.31
CA SER A 6 9.30 -8.45 -1.12
C SER A 6 8.06 -8.19 -0.27
N GLU A 7 7.94 -8.82 0.90
CA GLU A 7 6.81 -8.55 1.80
C GLU A 7 6.89 -7.14 2.39
N GLU A 8 8.08 -6.70 2.77
CA GLU A 8 8.30 -5.36 3.31
C GLU A 8 8.05 -4.29 2.24
N GLU A 9 8.53 -4.48 1.01
CA GLU A 9 8.27 -3.59 -0.12
C GLU A 9 6.77 -3.50 -0.44
N ILE A 10 6.05 -4.63 -0.43
CA ILE A 10 4.59 -4.64 -0.64
C ILE A 10 3.87 -3.92 0.51
N ARG A 11 4.30 -4.09 1.77
CA ARG A 11 3.71 -3.39 2.92
C ARG A 11 3.96 -1.89 2.88
N GLU A 12 5.15 -1.47 2.49
CA GLU A 12 5.46 -0.05 2.33
C GLU A 12 4.64 0.58 1.21
N ALA A 13 4.55 -0.09 0.06
CA ALA A 13 3.69 0.34 -1.03
C ALA A 13 2.23 0.44 -0.56
N PHE A 14 1.73 -0.56 0.16
CA PHE A 14 0.36 -0.58 0.68
C PHE A 14 0.07 0.62 1.59
N ARG A 15 1.00 0.99 2.48
CA ARG A 15 0.89 2.19 3.35
C ARG A 15 0.88 3.50 2.57
N VAL A 16 1.44 3.55 1.37
CA VAL A 16 1.38 4.76 0.53
C VAL A 16 -0.04 4.97 -0.02
N PHE A 17 -0.74 3.87 -0.33
CA PHE A 17 -2.10 3.89 -0.85
C PHE A 17 -3.17 3.98 0.24
N ASP A 18 -3.05 3.23 1.33
CA ASP A 18 -3.95 3.29 2.50
C ASP A 18 -3.69 4.59 3.29
N LYS A 19 -4.45 5.64 2.97
CA LYS A 19 -4.24 6.99 3.54
C LYS A 19 -4.90 7.14 4.89
N ASP A 20 -6.00 6.43 5.12
CA ASP A 20 -6.72 6.48 6.38
C ASP A 20 -6.17 5.51 7.45
N GLY A 21 -5.33 4.55 7.04
CA GLY A 21 -4.65 3.61 7.92
C GLY A 21 -5.59 2.53 8.46
N ASN A 22 -6.69 2.25 7.75
CA ASN A 22 -7.68 1.25 8.16
C ASN A 22 -7.25 -0.19 7.80
N GLY A 23 -6.15 -0.36 7.04
CA GLY A 23 -5.64 -1.65 6.57
C GLY A 23 -6.21 -2.13 5.23
N TYR A 24 -6.99 -1.29 4.55
CA TYR A 24 -7.65 -1.57 3.27
C TYR A 24 -7.50 -0.35 2.34
N ILE A 25 -7.20 -0.60 1.07
CA ILE A 25 -7.16 0.46 0.07
C ILE A 25 -8.52 0.56 -0.61
N SER A 26 -9.20 1.70 -0.45
CA SER A 26 -10.44 2.01 -1.14
C SER A 26 -10.19 2.45 -2.60
N ALA A 27 -11.22 2.34 -3.44
CA ALA A 27 -11.15 2.81 -4.83
C ALA A 27 -10.85 4.33 -4.93
N ALA A 28 -11.30 5.10 -3.93
CA ALA A 28 -11.02 6.53 -3.85
C ALA A 28 -9.53 6.81 -3.58
N GLU A 29 -8.92 6.04 -2.67
CA GLU A 29 -7.50 6.13 -2.33
C GLU A 29 -6.59 5.70 -3.50
N LEU A 30 -6.94 4.62 -4.21
CA LEU A 30 -6.22 4.23 -5.43
C LEU A 30 -6.26 5.34 -6.49
N ARG A 31 -7.45 5.94 -6.70
CA ARG A 31 -7.60 7.03 -7.66
C ARG A 31 -6.79 8.26 -7.26
N HIS A 32 -6.72 8.58 -5.98
CA HIS A 32 -5.99 9.73 -5.47
C HIS A 32 -4.48 9.64 -5.72
N VAL A 33 -3.91 8.44 -5.64
CA VAL A 33 -2.47 8.23 -5.88
C VAL A 33 -2.11 8.16 -7.38
N MET A 34 -3.08 7.85 -8.25
CA MET A 34 -2.88 7.75 -9.70
C MET A 34 -3.01 9.08 -10.47
N THR A 35 -3.30 10.18 -9.77
CA THR A 35 -3.37 11.56 -10.30
C THR A 35 -2.22 12.41 -9.81
#